data_AF-H0HMB2-F1
#
_entry.id   AF-H0HMB2-F1
#
_cell.length_a   1.000
_cell.length_b   1.000
_cell.length_c   1.000
_cell.angle_alpha   90.00
_cell.angle_beta   90.00
_cell.angle_gamma   90.00
#
_symmetry.space_group_name_H-M   'P 1'
#
loop_
_entity.id
_entity.type
_entity.pdbx_description
1 polymer ?
#
loop_
_entity_poly.entity_id
_entity_poly.type
_entity_poly.pdbx_seq_one_letter_code
_entity_poly.pdbx_strand_id
1 'polypeptide(L)' 'MARRPIDTAPKDGSKVEVCWTDRDGQENQSVAHYRSLERLRMAGGDWDEADAGWWAYIDGETQKKISPHSWISGEEGDE' A
#
# COMPACT_ATOMS: atom_id res chain seq x y z
N MET A 1 1.79 -15.38 -9.27
CA MET A 1 1.78 -13.94 -8.93
C MET A 1 1.09 -13.14 -10.04
N ALA A 2 -0.08 -12.56 -9.77
CA ALA A 2 -0.83 -11.79 -10.76
C ALA A 2 -0.80 -10.29 -10.40
N ARG A 3 -0.49 -9.43 -11.38
CA ARG A 3 -0.55 -7.97 -11.21
C ARG A 3 -2.01 -7.54 -11.36
N ARG A 4 -2.60 -7.07 -10.27
CA ARG A 4 -3.98 -6.59 -10.21
C ARG A 4 -3.99 -5.07 -10.01
N PRO A 5 -5.04 -4.36 -10.46
CA PRO A 5 -5.18 -2.93 -10.17
C PRO A 5 -5.22 -2.70 -8.66
N ILE A 6 -4.58 -1.62 -8.20
CA ILE A 6 -4.44 -1.33 -6.75
C ILE A 6 -5.78 -1.23 -6.03
N ASP A 7 -6.86 -0.88 -6.74
CA ASP A 7 -8.19 -0.76 -6.16
C ASP A 7 -8.72 -2.09 -5.61
N THR A 8 -8.30 -3.22 -6.20
CA THR A 8 -8.71 -4.56 -5.73
C THR A 8 -7.80 -5.11 -4.64
N ALA A 9 -6.81 -4.34 -4.18
CA ALA A 9 -5.90 -4.77 -3.14
C ALA A 9 -6.58 -4.74 -1.76
N PRO A 10 -6.22 -5.66 -0.85
CA PRO A 10 -6.81 -5.70 0.49
C PRO A 10 -6.47 -4.42 1.26
N LYS A 11 -7.53 -3.69 1.66
CA LYS A 11 -7.44 -2.47 2.48
C LYS A 11 -7.53 -2.74 3.99
N ASP A 12 -7.45 -4.01 4.38
CA ASP A 12 -7.40 -4.48 5.78
C ASP A 12 -6.01 -4.30 6.42
N GLY A 13 -5.09 -3.59 5.77
CA GLY A 13 -3.73 -3.40 6.26
C GLY A 13 -2.86 -4.66 6.23
N SER A 14 -3.27 -5.67 5.46
CA SER A 14 -2.38 -6.75 5.03
C SER A 14 -1.21 -6.18 4.22
N LYS A 15 -0.04 -6.79 4.36
CA LYS A 15 1.14 -6.44 3.57
C LYS A 15 1.02 -7.11 2.20
N VAL A 16 1.10 -6.32 1.15
CA VAL A 16 1.08 -6.77 -0.25
C VAL A 16 2.22 -6.13 -1.01
N GLU A 17 2.74 -6.82 -2.01
CA GLU A 17 3.68 -6.21 -2.95
C GLU A 17 2.93 -5.27 -3.89
N VAL A 18 3.45 -4.05 -4.04
CA VAL A 18 2.85 -3.03 -4.90
C VAL A 18 3.86 -2.46 -5.87
N CYS A 19 3.36 -2.07 -7.03
CA CYS A 19 4.09 -1.33 -8.03
C CYS A 19 3.63 0.12 -8.03
N TRP A 20 4.60 1.01 -7.93
CA TRP A 20 4.38 2.43 -7.85
C TRP A 20 5.45 3.17 -8.63
N THR A 21 5.09 4.34 -9.12
CA THR A 21 6.02 5.22 -9.82
C THR A 21 6.40 6.34 -8.85
N ASP A 22 7.68 6.52 -8.57
CA ASP A 22 8.13 7.69 -7.78
C ASP A 22 8.00 8.97 -8.62
N ARG A 23 8.21 10.14 -7.99
CA ARG A 23 8.16 11.45 -8.63
C ARG A 23 9.14 11.58 -9.81
N ASP A 24 10.23 10.82 -9.80
CA ASP A 24 11.20 10.77 -10.89
C ASP A 24 10.71 9.96 -12.12
N GLY A 25 9.53 9.32 -12.04
CA GLY A 25 9.03 8.44 -13.11
C GLY A 25 9.58 7.01 -13.06
N GLN A 26 10.37 6.68 -12.03
CA GLN A 26 10.94 5.34 -11.88
C GLN A 26 9.92 4.36 -11.30
N GLU A 27 9.71 3.24 -12.00
CA GLU A 27 8.91 2.12 -11.50
C GLU A 27 9.67 1.42 -10.36
N ASN A 28 9.04 1.37 -9.19
CA ASN A 28 9.53 0.72 -8.00
C ASN A 28 8.54 -0.36 -7.54
N GLN A 29 9.10 -1.40 -6.94
CA GLN A 29 8.34 -2.51 -6.36
C GLN A 29 8.68 -2.58 -4.87
N SER A 30 7.66 -2.56 -4.02
CA SER A 30 7.85 -2.53 -2.58
C SER A 30 6.70 -3.21 -1.86
N VAL A 31 6.96 -3.73 -0.66
CA VAL A 31 5.92 -4.23 0.22
C VAL A 31 5.23 -3.07 0.92
N ALA A 32 3.93 -2.92 0.70
CA ALA A 32 3.10 -1.88 1.26
C ALA A 32 1.87 -2.45 1.98
N HIS A 33 1.30 -1.66 2.89
CA HIS A 33 0.00 -1.93 3.49
C HIS A 33 -0.88 -0.69 3.40
N TYR A 34 -2.18 -0.90 3.27
CA TYR A 34 -3.14 0.19 3.31
C TYR A 34 -3.43 0.59 4.76
N ARG A 35 -3.38 1.89 5.04
CA ARG A 35 -3.83 2.47 6.31
C ARG A 35 -5.16 3.15 6.08
N SER A 36 -6.20 2.62 6.70
CA SER A 36 -7.54 3.22 6.70
C SER A 36 -7.65 4.29 7.78
N LEU A 37 -8.26 5.43 7.46
CA LEU A 37 -8.49 6.52 8.42
C LEU A 37 -9.23 6.04 9.67
N GLU A 38 -10.21 5.15 9.49
CA GLU A 38 -10.98 4.57 10.59
C GLU A 38 -10.09 3.87 11.62
N ARG A 39 -9.14 3.04 11.15
CA ARG A 39 -8.17 2.34 12.03
C ARG A 39 -7.23 3.33 12.72
N LEU A 40 -6.78 4.36 12.01
CA LEU A 40 -5.93 5.41 12.57
C LEU A 40 -6.65 6.20 13.67
N ARG A 41 -7.91 6.57 13.45
CA ARG A 41 -8.76 7.22 14.45
C ARG A 41 -8.98 6.33 15.69
N MET A 42 -9.14 5.02 15.50
CA MET A 42 -9.25 4.06 16.62
C MET A 42 -7.96 3.95 17.45
N ALA A 43 -6.78 4.12 16.83
CA ALA A 43 -5.50 4.08 17.53
C ALA A 43 -5.27 5.29 18.45
N GLY A 44 -6.07 6.35 18.30
CA GLY A 44 -5.88 7.63 18.96
C GLY A 44 -4.77 8.44 18.30
N GLY A 45 -4.96 9.76 18.21
CA GLY A 45 -4.03 10.68 17.56
C GLY A 45 -4.73 11.67 16.64
N ASP A 46 -3.97 12.64 16.15
CA ASP A 46 -4.40 13.68 15.22
C ASP A 46 -4.19 13.16 13.78
N TRP A 47 -5.04 12.21 13.36
CA TRP A 47 -4.95 11.56 12.06
C TRP A 47 -6.00 12.12 11.09
N ASP A 48 -5.57 12.46 9.87
CA ASP A 48 -6.42 13.05 8.83
C ASP A 48 -6.50 12.16 7.57
N GLU A 49 -7.36 12.55 6.62
CA GLU A 49 -7.48 11.87 5.31
C GLU A 49 -6.14 11.83 4.56
N ALA A 50 -5.22 12.75 4.86
CA ALA A 50 -3.87 12.78 4.32
C ALA A 50 -3.00 11.59 4.81
N ASP A 51 -3.31 10.99 5.96
CA ASP A 51 -2.61 9.83 6.50
C ASP A 51 -3.15 8.50 5.97
N ALA A 52 -4.40 8.50 5.50
CA ALA A 52 -5.00 7.34 4.87
C ALA A 52 -4.37 7.08 3.49
N GLY A 53 -4.10 5.81 3.18
CA GLY A 53 -3.54 5.40 1.90
C GLY A 53 -2.52 4.28 1.99
N TRP A 54 -1.77 4.09 0.91
CA TRP A 54 -0.73 3.05 0.82
C TRP A 54 0.58 3.54 1.43
N TRP A 55 1.12 2.75 2.37
CA TRP A 55 2.39 3.02 3.01
C TRP A 55 3.34 1.86 2.75
N ALA A 56 4.50 2.16 2.19
CA ALA A 56 5.57 1.20 1.94
C ALA A 56 6.79 1.53 2.81
N TYR A 57 7.51 0.49 3.20
CA TYR A 57 8.84 0.65 3.78
C TYR A 57 9.82 0.98 2.65
N ILE A 58 10.40 2.19 2.70
CA ILE A 58 11.47 2.60 1.77
C ILE A 58 12.85 2.21 2.31
N ASP A 59 12.89 1.83 3.58
CA ASP A 59 14.04 1.38 4.34
C ASP A 59 13.53 0.48 5.49
N GLY A 60 14.41 -0.25 6.19
CA GLY A 60 14.04 -1.19 7.25
C GLY A 60 13.20 -0.59 8.39
N GLU A 61 13.26 0.72 8.62
CA GLU A 61 12.49 1.41 9.67
C GLU A 61 11.56 2.52 9.13
N THR A 62 11.86 3.07 7.95
CA THR A 62 11.15 4.26 7.45
C THR A 62 10.01 3.87 6.50
N GLN A 63 8.80 4.34 6.82
CA GLN A 63 7.62 4.21 5.95
C GLN A 63 7.32 5.51 5.22
N LYS A 64 7.04 5.42 3.92
CA LYS A 64 6.62 6.53 3.07
C LYS A 64 5.23 6.23 2.50
N LYS A 65 4.36 7.25 2.50
CA LYS A 65 3.11 7.19 1.74
C LYS A 65 3.43 7.18 0.25
N ILE A 66 2.93 6.18 -0.45
CA ILE A 66 3.13 5.98 -1.89
C ILE A 66 1.78 5.94 -2.60
N SER A 67 1.81 6.17 -3.91
CA SER A 67 0.63 6.04 -4.78
C SER A 67 0.86 4.90 -5.78
N PRO A 68 0.70 3.63 -5.34
CA PRO A 68 0.82 2.50 -6.24
C PRO A 68 -0.34 2.48 -7.23
N HIS A 69 -0.04 2.06 -8.45
CA HIS A 69 -1.04 1.87 -9.50
C HIS A 69 -1.47 0.40 -9.61
N SER A 70 -0.64 -0.53 -9.12
CA SER A 70 -0.94 -1.96 -9.17
C SER A 70 -0.35 -2.70 -7.97
N TRP A 71 -0.88 -3.88 -7.68
CA TRP A 71 -0.36 -4.78 -6.65
C TRP A 71 -0.19 -6.19 -7.20
N ILE A 72 0.67 -6.96 -6.55
CA ILE A 72 0.96 -8.34 -6.88
C ILE A 72 0.18 -9.20 -5.89
N SER A 73 -0.85 -9.89 -6.37
CA SER A 73 -1.56 -10.88 -5.57
C SER A 73 -0.73 -12.15 -5.48
N GLY A 74 -0.48 -12.61 -4.24
CA GLY A 74 0.13 -13.90 -3.96
C GLY A 74 -0.74 -15.08 -4.40
N GLU A 75 -2.04 -14.86 -4.60
CA GLU A 75 -2.92 -15.79 -5.31
C GLU A 75 -2.58 -15.79 -6.81
N GLU A 76 -1.94 -16.86 -7.27
CA GLU A 76 -2.37 -17.50 -8.52
C GLU A 76 -3.87 -17.78 -8.38
N GLY A 77 -4.64 -17.41 -9.40
CA GLY A 77 -6.09 -17.58 -9.38
C GLY A 77 -6.47 -19.04 -9.12
N ASP A 78 -7.59 -19.15 -8.40
CA ASP A 78 -8.69 -20.07 -8.65
C ASP A 78 -8.37 -21.36 -9.43
N GLU A 79 -8.52 -22.49 -8.75
CA GLU A 79 -9.13 -23.68 -9.35
C GLU A 79 -10.61 -23.77 -8.98
#